data_AF-A0A6L7TTK0-F1
#
_entry.id   AF-A0A6L7TTK0-F1
#
_cell.length_a   1.000
_cell.length_b   1.000
_cell.length_c   1.000
_cell.angle_alpha   90.00
_cell.angle_beta   90.00
_cell.angle_gamma   90.00
#
_symmetry.space_group_name_H-M   'P 1'
#
loop_
_entity.id
_entity.type
_entity.pdbx_description
1 polymer ?
#
loop_
_entity_poly.entity_id
_entity_poly.type
_entity_poly.pdbx_seq_one_letter_code
_entity_poly.pdbx_strand_id
1 'polypeptide(L)'
;MTTPKLVNRSEEIVTHALGHILSSSEASRQALRDFLLTRDVDIGEIKRVETQNLGRRGSGIPDMVAYDDMGAERLLLEAKFWAGLTSNQPVTYLRRLPKDKPSALLFVAPPVRLEELWQELNGRVLAEDCFDLSNEKVEREIRSCNVAWHRKLILTSWRFLLDSVAAQASIAVAQTVNDIHQLQGMAELRGFDFPQLGPLTPEFPRSLPLLYRLIDDTVERLIERSLAEIPGGAYRPTVHRAYSVRYMTFCGVKSSSLGIYFRDWRTYHHKPLWFTLHHYGLSWEVVDALFKEPFRAHQNGTHLYIPVHLHGGQYEAVLESIVDQIGRIATLIEPDLTPVYPCLSIGTSGGCPTG
;
A
#
# COMPACT_ATOMS: atom_id res chain seq x y z
N MET A 1 -20.95 2.46 -4.45
CA MET A 1 -19.89 3.45 -4.78
C MET A 1 -18.79 2.71 -5.49
N THR A 2 -18.59 3.01 -6.77
CA THR A 2 -17.64 2.33 -7.67
C THR A 2 -16.24 2.85 -7.39
N THR A 3 -15.33 1.97 -6.96
CA THR A 3 -13.89 2.24 -6.84
C THR A 3 -13.38 2.94 -8.11
N PRO A 4 -12.52 3.97 -8.03
CA PRO A 4 -12.06 4.66 -9.22
C PRO A 4 -11.38 3.68 -10.18
N LYS A 5 -11.86 3.60 -11.43
CA LYS A 5 -11.36 2.71 -12.50
C LYS A 5 -9.83 2.79 -12.75
N LEU A 6 -9.16 3.83 -12.26
CA LEU A 6 -7.73 4.05 -12.41
C LEU A 6 -6.87 3.27 -11.39
N VAL A 7 -7.34 3.07 -10.16
CA VAL A 7 -6.63 2.25 -9.14
C VAL A 7 -6.60 0.78 -9.58
N ASN A 8 -7.75 0.29 -10.06
CA ASN A 8 -7.94 -1.07 -10.55
C ASN A 8 -7.02 -1.42 -11.72
N ARG A 9 -6.89 -0.52 -12.72
CA ARG A 9 -5.99 -0.72 -13.87
C ARG A 9 -4.54 -0.92 -13.47
N SER A 10 -4.13 -0.39 -12.33
CA SER A 10 -2.74 -0.41 -11.91
C SER A 10 -2.34 -1.63 -11.07
N GLU A 11 -3.27 -2.15 -10.26
CA GLU A 11 -3.13 -3.48 -9.64
C GLU A 11 -3.16 -4.58 -10.70
N GLU A 12 -4.05 -4.44 -11.69
CA GLU A 12 -4.13 -5.33 -12.85
C GLU A 12 -2.79 -5.40 -13.60
N ILE A 13 -2.09 -4.27 -13.79
CA ILE A 13 -0.78 -4.25 -14.49
C ILE A 13 0.26 -5.16 -13.83
N VAL A 14 0.37 -5.17 -12.49
CA VAL A 14 1.37 -6.00 -11.79
C VAL A 14 1.05 -7.48 -12.00
N THR A 15 -0.22 -7.87 -11.86
CA THR A 15 -0.61 -9.27 -12.06
C THR A 15 -0.52 -9.69 -13.53
N HIS A 16 -0.82 -8.81 -14.48
CA HIS A 16 -0.64 -9.06 -15.91
C HIS A 16 0.84 -9.22 -16.29
N ALA A 17 1.72 -8.39 -15.72
CA ALA A 17 3.16 -8.49 -15.92
C ALA A 17 3.70 -9.82 -15.38
N LEU A 18 3.30 -10.24 -14.17
CA LEU A 18 3.65 -11.58 -13.64
C LEU A 18 3.15 -12.68 -14.58
N GLY A 19 1.91 -12.57 -15.05
CA GLY A 19 1.31 -13.54 -15.97
C GLY A 19 2.06 -13.63 -17.29
N HIS A 20 2.52 -12.50 -17.83
CA HIS A 20 3.33 -12.45 -19.05
C HIS A 20 4.68 -13.14 -18.86
N ILE A 21 5.39 -12.88 -17.75
CA ILE A 21 6.65 -13.53 -17.41
C ILE A 21 6.45 -15.05 -17.34
N LEU A 22 5.46 -15.51 -16.59
CA LEU A 22 5.16 -16.93 -16.42
C LEU A 22 4.68 -17.60 -17.72
N SER A 23 3.97 -16.88 -18.58
CA SER A 23 3.52 -17.43 -19.88
C SER A 23 4.68 -17.57 -20.86
N SER A 24 5.65 -16.66 -20.79
CA SER A 24 6.76 -16.58 -21.76
C SER A 24 8.00 -17.37 -21.35
N SER A 25 8.11 -17.78 -20.07
CA SER A 25 9.31 -18.44 -19.53
C SER A 25 8.98 -19.75 -18.82
N GLU A 26 9.45 -20.87 -19.37
CA GLU A 26 9.38 -22.19 -18.73
C GLU A 26 10.16 -22.21 -17.41
N ALA A 27 11.33 -21.56 -17.37
CA ALA A 27 12.12 -21.46 -16.14
C ALA A 27 11.36 -20.73 -15.02
N SER A 28 10.59 -19.69 -15.35
CA SER A 28 9.76 -18.99 -14.36
C SER A 28 8.58 -19.85 -13.89
N ARG A 29 8.00 -20.68 -14.76
CA ARG A 29 6.97 -21.65 -14.37
C ARG A 29 7.52 -22.74 -13.46
N GLN A 30 8.71 -23.26 -13.76
CA GLN A 30 9.41 -24.21 -12.91
C GLN A 30 9.73 -23.60 -11.56
N ALA A 31 10.22 -22.36 -11.53
CA ALA A 31 10.47 -21.64 -10.29
C ALA A 31 9.18 -21.44 -9.45
N LEU A 32 8.06 -21.09 -10.07
CA LEU A 32 6.78 -21.01 -9.37
C LEU A 32 6.33 -22.38 -8.83
N ARG A 33 6.53 -23.46 -9.59
CA ARG A 33 6.25 -24.81 -9.14
C ARG A 33 7.12 -25.19 -7.95
N ASP A 34 8.43 -24.94 -8.00
CA ASP A 34 9.37 -25.24 -6.93
C ASP A 34 9.07 -24.44 -5.67
N PHE A 35 8.66 -23.17 -5.83
CA PHE A 35 8.12 -22.36 -4.75
C PHE A 35 6.92 -23.06 -4.05
N LEU A 36 6.01 -23.68 -4.80
CA LEU A 36 4.88 -24.43 -4.22
C LEU A 36 5.32 -25.77 -3.62
N LEU A 37 6.27 -26.45 -4.26
CA LEU A 37 6.78 -27.74 -3.82
C LEU A 37 7.47 -27.64 -2.45
N THR A 38 8.25 -26.58 -2.22
CA THR A 38 8.87 -26.30 -0.91
C THR A 38 7.84 -26.04 0.20
N ARG A 39 6.55 -25.92 -0.14
CA ARG A 39 5.40 -25.73 0.78
C ARG A 39 4.52 -26.98 0.78
N ASP A 40 5.09 -28.14 0.44
CA ASP A 40 4.45 -29.45 0.32
C ASP A 40 3.24 -29.48 -0.62
N VAL A 41 3.27 -28.71 -1.71
CA VAL A 41 2.27 -28.81 -2.79
C VAL A 41 2.96 -29.10 -4.11
N ASP A 42 2.95 -30.38 -4.50
CA ASP A 42 3.34 -30.76 -5.86
C ASP A 42 2.14 -30.69 -6.80
N ILE A 43 1.96 -29.54 -7.44
CA ILE A 43 0.88 -29.35 -8.41
C ILE A 43 1.16 -30.01 -9.78
N GLY A 44 2.34 -30.62 -9.95
CA GLY A 44 2.85 -31.09 -11.23
C GLY A 44 3.45 -29.96 -12.07
N GLU A 45 3.74 -30.26 -13.34
CA GLU A 45 4.26 -29.27 -14.27
C GLU A 45 3.21 -28.21 -14.63
N ILE A 46 3.61 -26.94 -14.67
CA ILE A 46 2.77 -25.84 -15.12
C ILE A 46 3.02 -25.63 -16.62
N LYS A 47 2.05 -25.99 -17.47
CA LYS A 47 2.18 -25.86 -18.92
C LYS A 47 1.68 -24.54 -19.47
N ARG A 48 0.66 -23.97 -18.82
CA ARG A 48 0.01 -22.75 -19.28
C ARG A 48 -0.40 -21.90 -18.10
N VAL A 49 -0.26 -20.59 -18.25
CA VAL A 49 -0.72 -19.58 -17.31
C VAL A 49 -1.61 -18.61 -18.07
N GLU A 50 -2.71 -18.20 -17.45
CA GLU A 50 -3.61 -17.19 -17.99
C GLU A 50 -3.97 -16.17 -16.94
N THR A 51 -4.00 -14.90 -17.33
CA THR A 51 -4.52 -13.80 -16.52
C THR A 51 -5.99 -13.54 -16.85
N GLN A 52 -6.77 -13.15 -15.85
CA GLN A 52 -8.18 -12.78 -16.01
C GLN A 52 -9.04 -13.83 -16.75
N ASN A 53 -8.87 -15.12 -16.42
CA ASN A 53 -9.68 -16.17 -17.01
C ASN A 53 -11.14 -16.04 -16.52
N LEU A 54 -12.02 -15.61 -17.42
CA LEU A 54 -13.46 -15.70 -17.30
C LEU A 54 -13.83 -17.18 -17.16
N GLY A 55 -13.86 -17.68 -15.93
CA GLY A 55 -14.28 -19.04 -15.63
C GLY A 55 -15.72 -19.32 -16.09
N ARG A 56 -16.24 -20.49 -15.74
CA ARG A 56 -17.68 -20.78 -15.93
C ARG A 56 -18.52 -19.71 -15.23
N ARG A 57 -19.56 -19.20 -15.90
CA ARG A 57 -20.45 -18.13 -15.40
C ARG A 57 -20.74 -18.31 -13.90
N GLY A 58 -20.37 -17.32 -13.08
CA GLY A 58 -20.70 -17.27 -11.65
C GLY A 58 -19.60 -17.69 -10.66
N SER A 59 -18.44 -18.21 -11.10
CA SER A 59 -17.40 -18.74 -10.19
C SER A 59 -16.42 -17.71 -9.60
N GLY A 60 -16.63 -16.41 -9.84
CA GLY A 60 -15.59 -15.39 -9.62
C GLY A 60 -14.40 -15.54 -10.60
N ILE A 61 -13.63 -14.47 -10.76
CA ILE A 61 -12.50 -14.40 -11.71
C ILE A 61 -11.23 -14.23 -10.88
N PRO A 62 -10.42 -15.29 -10.69
CA PRO A 62 -9.10 -15.13 -10.10
C PRO A 62 -8.21 -14.31 -11.04
N ASP A 63 -7.27 -13.56 -10.47
CA ASP A 63 -6.38 -12.74 -11.29
C ASP A 63 -5.50 -13.57 -12.23
N MET A 64 -5.13 -14.79 -11.80
CA MET A 64 -4.34 -15.71 -12.60
C MET A 64 -4.68 -17.18 -12.33
N VAL A 65 -4.59 -18.01 -13.37
CA VAL A 65 -4.79 -19.46 -13.33
C VAL A 65 -3.62 -20.16 -13.99
N ALA A 66 -3.11 -21.21 -13.35
CA ALA A 66 -2.09 -22.10 -13.92
C ALA A 66 -2.64 -23.50 -14.17
N TYR A 67 -2.29 -24.08 -15.32
CA TYR A 67 -2.83 -25.32 -15.85
C TYR A 67 -1.76 -26.40 -16.02
N ASP A 68 -2.15 -27.66 -15.80
CA ASP A 68 -1.35 -28.82 -16.20
C ASP A 68 -1.42 -29.09 -17.71
N ASP A 69 -0.73 -30.14 -18.16
CA ASP A 69 -0.70 -30.65 -19.53
C ASP A 69 -2.07 -31.14 -20.03
N MET A 70 -2.95 -31.58 -19.13
CA MET A 70 -4.33 -31.96 -19.43
C MET A 70 -5.29 -30.77 -19.42
N GLY A 71 -4.80 -29.56 -19.15
CA GLY A 71 -5.62 -28.35 -19.07
C GLY A 71 -6.45 -28.24 -17.79
N ALA A 72 -6.17 -29.03 -16.75
CA ALA A 72 -6.79 -28.89 -15.45
C ALA A 72 -6.18 -27.73 -14.66
N GLU A 73 -7.01 -26.99 -13.94
CA GLU A 73 -6.57 -25.86 -13.10
C GLU A 73 -5.86 -26.38 -11.86
N ARG A 74 -4.58 -26.05 -11.69
CA ARG A 74 -3.75 -26.55 -10.57
C ARG A 74 -3.42 -25.47 -9.55
N LEU A 75 -3.38 -24.23 -10.00
CA LEU A 75 -3.11 -23.05 -9.18
C LEU A 75 -4.10 -21.94 -9.55
N LEU A 76 -4.76 -21.38 -8.56
CA LEU A 76 -5.43 -20.09 -8.67
C LEU A 76 -4.62 -19.07 -7.87
N LEU A 77 -4.32 -17.92 -8.46
CA LEU A 77 -3.60 -16.83 -7.82
C LEU A 77 -4.47 -15.58 -7.78
N GLU A 78 -4.55 -14.96 -6.61
CA GLU A 78 -5.28 -13.72 -6.36
C GLU A 78 -4.35 -12.69 -5.69
N ALA A 79 -4.22 -11.52 -6.31
CA ALA A 79 -3.47 -10.40 -5.77
C ALA A 79 -4.37 -9.53 -4.89
N LYS A 80 -3.86 -9.10 -3.72
CA LYS A 80 -4.57 -8.24 -2.79
C LYS A 80 -3.68 -7.11 -2.29
N PHE A 81 -3.67 -5.98 -3.00
CA PHE A 81 -2.98 -4.77 -2.55
C PHE A 81 -3.71 -4.11 -1.40
N TRP A 82 -4.88 -3.49 -1.63
CA TRP A 82 -5.64 -2.83 -0.55
C TRP A 82 -7.11 -3.23 -0.48
N ALA A 83 -7.65 -3.80 -1.56
CA ALA A 83 -9.01 -4.32 -1.57
C ALA A 83 -9.19 -5.46 -0.55
N GLY A 84 -10.37 -5.49 0.08
CA GLY A 84 -10.82 -6.64 0.87
C GLY A 84 -11.14 -7.86 0.01
N LEU A 85 -11.43 -8.98 0.67
CA LEU A 85 -11.93 -10.18 0.00
C LEU A 85 -13.37 -9.95 -0.48
N THR A 86 -13.65 -10.28 -1.75
CA THR A 86 -15.03 -10.25 -2.27
C THR A 86 -15.87 -11.37 -1.66
N SER A 87 -17.20 -11.32 -1.73
CA SER A 87 -18.07 -12.38 -1.20
C SER A 87 -17.78 -13.78 -1.78
N ASN A 88 -17.18 -13.83 -2.97
CA ASN A 88 -16.85 -15.09 -3.64
C ASN A 88 -15.52 -15.69 -3.13
N GLN A 89 -14.72 -14.93 -2.38
CA GLN A 89 -13.39 -15.33 -1.94
C GLN A 89 -13.35 -15.69 -0.46
N PRO A 90 -12.51 -16.66 -0.05
CA PRO A 90 -11.73 -17.59 -0.89
C PRO A 90 -12.53 -18.82 -1.35
N VAL A 91 -13.72 -19.04 -0.76
CA VAL A 91 -14.48 -20.29 -0.82
C VAL A 91 -14.82 -20.73 -2.25
N THR A 92 -15.26 -19.81 -3.11
CA THR A 92 -15.65 -20.16 -4.50
C THR A 92 -14.44 -20.65 -5.30
N TYR A 93 -13.26 -20.08 -5.05
CA TYR A 93 -12.02 -20.49 -5.72
C TYR A 93 -11.57 -21.87 -5.23
N LEU A 94 -11.65 -22.14 -3.92
CA LEU A 94 -11.35 -23.46 -3.37
C LEU A 94 -12.28 -24.55 -3.92
N ARG A 95 -13.55 -24.23 -4.19
CA ARG A 95 -14.51 -25.15 -4.83
C ARG A 95 -14.23 -25.37 -6.31
N ARG A 96 -13.61 -24.40 -6.99
CA ARG A 96 -13.23 -24.48 -8.41
C ARG A 96 -12.04 -25.40 -8.65
N LEU A 97 -11.12 -25.49 -7.68
CA LEU A 97 -9.97 -26.39 -7.75
C LEU A 97 -10.38 -27.88 -7.85
N PRO A 98 -9.61 -28.71 -8.57
CA PRO A 98 -9.89 -30.13 -8.73
C PRO A 98 -9.91 -30.85 -7.37
N LYS A 99 -10.74 -31.89 -7.29
CA LYS A 99 -10.91 -32.68 -6.06
C LYS A 99 -10.00 -33.90 -5.98
N ASP A 100 -9.51 -34.33 -7.13
CA ASP A 100 -8.81 -35.57 -7.37
C ASP A 100 -7.31 -35.37 -7.60
N LYS A 101 -6.84 -34.12 -7.67
CA LYS A 101 -5.45 -33.79 -7.98
C LYS A 101 -4.91 -32.67 -7.08
N PRO A 102 -3.61 -32.68 -6.71
CA PRO A 102 -3.05 -31.66 -5.82
C PRO A 102 -3.14 -30.23 -6.35
N SER A 103 -3.65 -29.28 -5.59
CA SER A 103 -3.82 -27.91 -6.09
C SER A 103 -3.68 -26.86 -5.01
N ALA A 104 -3.45 -25.62 -5.43
CA ALA A 104 -3.24 -24.50 -4.52
C ALA A 104 -4.12 -23.30 -4.88
N LEU A 105 -4.59 -22.61 -3.86
CA LEU A 105 -5.05 -21.23 -3.94
C LEU A 105 -4.01 -20.34 -3.27
N LEU A 106 -3.39 -19.46 -4.06
CA LEU A 106 -2.32 -18.58 -3.63
C LEU A 106 -2.80 -17.13 -3.58
N PHE A 107 -2.80 -16.53 -2.40
CA PHE A 107 -2.97 -15.09 -2.24
C PHE A 107 -1.59 -14.41 -2.18
N VAL A 108 -1.47 -13.27 -2.86
CA VAL A 108 -0.25 -12.45 -2.87
C VAL A 108 -0.61 -11.03 -2.46
N ALA A 109 0.03 -10.52 -1.39
CA ALA A 109 -0.30 -9.20 -0.83
C ALA A 109 0.96 -8.41 -0.40
N PRO A 110 0.86 -7.13 -0.08
CA PRO A 110 1.92 -6.42 0.64
C PRO A 110 2.18 -7.04 2.02
N PRO A 111 3.44 -7.07 2.52
CA PRO A 111 3.77 -7.69 3.81
C PRO A 111 2.92 -7.20 4.99
N VAL A 112 2.57 -5.91 5.00
CA VAL A 112 1.76 -5.28 6.06
C VAL A 112 0.33 -5.84 6.17
N ARG A 113 -0.16 -6.56 5.15
CA ARG A 113 -1.50 -7.14 5.12
C ARG A 113 -1.57 -8.61 5.47
N LEU A 114 -0.44 -9.30 5.55
CA LEU A 114 -0.44 -10.77 5.61
C LEU A 114 -1.20 -11.29 6.83
N GLU A 115 -0.98 -10.69 8.01
CA GLU A 115 -1.62 -11.17 9.24
C GLU A 115 -3.14 -10.98 9.19
N GLU A 116 -3.60 -9.79 8.85
CA GLU A 116 -5.02 -9.46 8.78
C GLU A 116 -5.75 -10.27 7.70
N LEU A 117 -5.16 -10.39 6.51
CA LEU A 117 -5.73 -11.16 5.42
C LEU A 117 -5.77 -12.66 5.74
N TRP A 118 -4.76 -13.19 6.46
CA TRP A 118 -4.75 -14.60 6.88
C TRP A 118 -5.91 -14.92 7.82
N GLN A 119 -6.16 -14.07 8.82
CA GLN A 119 -7.29 -14.24 9.74
C GLN A 119 -8.63 -14.19 8.99
N GLU A 120 -8.79 -13.25 8.04
CA GLU A 120 -10.00 -13.15 7.23
C GLU A 120 -10.22 -14.40 6.35
N LEU A 121 -9.16 -14.89 5.71
CA LEU A 121 -9.20 -16.11 4.90
C LEU A 121 -9.62 -17.32 5.75
N ASN A 122 -8.96 -17.54 6.89
CA ASN A 122 -9.25 -18.66 7.77
C ASN A 122 -10.69 -18.61 8.28
N GLY A 123 -11.15 -17.45 8.74
CA GLY A 123 -12.52 -17.28 9.22
C GLY A 123 -13.58 -17.61 8.16
N ARG A 124 -13.34 -17.24 6.89
CA ARG A 124 -14.26 -17.57 5.78
C ARG A 124 -14.21 -19.03 5.36
N VAL A 125 -13.05 -19.69 5.45
CA VAL A 125 -12.93 -21.12 5.12
C VAL A 125 -13.57 -21.97 6.21
N LEU A 126 -13.33 -21.66 7.49
CA LEU A 126 -13.91 -22.39 8.62
C LEU A 126 -15.42 -22.20 8.78
N ALA A 127 -16.00 -21.17 8.17
CA ALA A 127 -17.45 -20.97 8.12
C ALA A 127 -18.16 -21.95 7.18
N GLU A 128 -17.43 -22.76 6.41
CA GLU A 128 -17.97 -23.69 5.42
C GLU A 128 -17.67 -25.13 5.82
N ASP A 129 -18.71 -25.95 6.03
CA ASP A 129 -18.58 -27.34 6.51
C ASP A 129 -17.76 -28.27 5.59
N CYS A 130 -17.55 -27.88 4.33
CA CYS A 130 -16.86 -28.70 3.34
C CYS A 130 -15.33 -28.53 3.33
N PHE A 131 -14.80 -27.63 4.14
CA PHE A 131 -13.36 -27.37 4.27
C PHE A 131 -12.91 -27.52 5.70
N ASP A 132 -11.65 -27.93 5.88
CA ASP A 132 -11.02 -28.03 7.18
C ASP A 132 -9.60 -27.46 7.09
N LEU A 133 -9.19 -26.71 8.10
CA LEU A 133 -7.86 -26.11 8.15
C LEU A 133 -6.94 -26.98 9.01
N SER A 134 -5.95 -27.60 8.38
CA SER A 134 -4.96 -28.42 9.07
C SER A 134 -3.54 -28.13 8.60
N ASN A 135 -2.55 -28.54 9.41
CA ASN A 135 -1.12 -28.37 9.13
C ASN A 135 -0.75 -26.93 8.78
N GLU A 136 -1.22 -25.98 9.58
CA GLU A 136 -0.83 -24.58 9.43
C GLU A 136 0.69 -24.42 9.59
N LYS A 137 1.31 -23.78 8.62
CA LYS A 137 2.73 -23.43 8.61
C LYS A 137 2.90 -21.94 8.47
N VAL A 138 3.75 -21.38 9.32
CA VAL A 138 4.09 -19.96 9.37
C VAL A 138 5.60 -19.82 9.21
N GLU A 139 6.05 -19.31 8.07
CA GLU A 139 7.47 -19.17 7.75
C GLU A 139 7.73 -17.80 7.11
N ARG A 140 8.41 -16.90 7.84
CA ARG A 140 8.70 -15.53 7.37
C ARG A 140 7.41 -14.83 6.88
N GLU A 141 7.36 -14.48 5.60
CA GLU A 141 6.24 -13.80 4.93
C GLU A 141 5.26 -14.79 4.26
N ILE A 142 5.31 -16.07 4.63
CA ILE A 142 4.40 -17.11 4.15
C ILE A 142 3.51 -17.62 5.28
N ARG A 143 2.25 -17.85 4.92
CA ARG A 143 1.29 -18.64 5.68
C ARG A 143 0.73 -19.71 4.74
N SER A 144 0.59 -20.93 5.21
CA SER A 144 -0.06 -21.98 4.42
C SER A 144 -0.77 -22.99 5.30
N CYS A 145 -1.83 -23.59 4.79
CA CYS A 145 -2.53 -24.69 5.45
C CYS A 145 -3.14 -25.61 4.39
N ASN A 146 -3.43 -26.85 4.80
CA ASN A 146 -4.29 -27.73 4.05
C ASN A 146 -5.74 -27.29 4.27
N VAL A 147 -6.52 -27.24 3.19
CA VAL A 147 -7.95 -26.91 3.23
C VAL A 147 -8.85 -28.10 2.92
N ALA A 148 -8.30 -29.12 2.24
CA ALA A 148 -8.93 -30.39 1.92
C ALA A 148 -7.86 -31.37 1.42
N TRP A 149 -8.28 -32.59 1.04
CA TRP A 149 -7.39 -33.58 0.46
C TRP A 149 -6.62 -33.01 -0.75
N HIS A 150 -5.30 -32.98 -0.62
CA HIS A 150 -4.33 -32.39 -1.57
C HIS A 150 -4.61 -30.95 -2.03
N ARG A 151 -5.45 -30.18 -1.33
CA ARG A 151 -5.63 -28.75 -1.60
C ARG A 151 -5.02 -27.90 -0.51
N LYS A 152 -4.23 -26.90 -0.89
CA LYS A 152 -3.68 -25.92 0.04
C LYS A 152 -4.18 -24.51 -0.23
N LEU A 153 -4.32 -23.77 0.86
CA LEU A 153 -4.41 -22.32 0.86
C LEU A 153 -3.04 -21.77 1.25
N ILE A 154 -2.52 -20.83 0.47
CA ILE A 154 -1.22 -20.21 0.68
C ILE A 154 -1.40 -18.70 0.61
N LEU A 155 -0.75 -17.98 1.49
CA LEU A 155 -0.64 -16.53 1.48
C LEU A 155 0.85 -16.15 1.57
N THR A 156 1.30 -15.29 0.66
CA THR A 156 2.69 -14.80 0.63
C THR A 156 2.73 -13.31 0.30
N SER A 157 3.87 -12.67 0.53
CA SER A 157 4.09 -11.34 -0.03
C SER A 157 4.50 -11.34 -1.50
N TRP A 158 4.25 -10.23 -2.20
CA TRP A 158 4.80 -9.98 -3.54
C TRP A 158 6.32 -10.11 -3.57
N ARG A 159 7.00 -9.44 -2.63
CA ARG A 159 8.46 -9.43 -2.56
C ARG A 159 9.01 -10.84 -2.42
N PHE A 160 8.49 -11.62 -1.47
CA PHE A 160 8.95 -12.97 -1.20
C PHE A 160 8.70 -13.94 -2.38
N LEU A 161 7.54 -13.83 -3.03
CA LEU A 161 7.22 -14.63 -4.22
C LEU A 161 8.20 -14.32 -5.35
N LEU A 162 8.37 -13.03 -5.68
CA LEU A 162 9.21 -12.59 -6.79
C LEU A 162 10.70 -12.89 -6.52
N ASP A 163 11.18 -12.72 -5.28
CA ASP A 163 12.54 -13.11 -4.88
C ASP A 163 12.78 -14.60 -5.10
N SER A 164 11.81 -15.43 -4.73
CA SER A 164 11.90 -16.89 -4.88
C SER A 164 11.91 -17.29 -6.35
N VAL A 165 11.05 -16.67 -7.17
CA VAL A 165 10.98 -16.92 -8.61
C VAL A 165 12.25 -16.44 -9.31
N ALA A 166 12.77 -15.25 -8.97
CA ALA A 166 14.00 -14.70 -9.54
C ALA A 166 15.21 -15.58 -9.21
N ALA A 167 15.37 -16.00 -7.96
CA ALA A 167 16.51 -16.81 -7.54
C ALA A 167 16.59 -18.12 -8.33
N GLN A 168 15.46 -18.77 -8.58
CA GLN A 168 15.40 -20.03 -9.32
C GLN A 168 15.45 -19.85 -10.84
N ALA A 169 14.85 -18.77 -11.38
CA ALA A 169 14.90 -18.45 -12.80
C ALA A 169 16.28 -17.93 -13.27
N SER A 170 17.07 -17.34 -12.36
CA SER A 170 18.41 -16.80 -12.65
C SER A 170 19.40 -17.83 -13.17
N ILE A 171 19.14 -19.10 -12.90
CA ILE A 171 19.92 -20.26 -13.37
C ILE A 171 19.73 -20.47 -14.89
N ALA A 172 18.64 -19.96 -15.49
CA ALA A 172 18.27 -20.23 -16.88
C ALA A 172 18.39 -19.02 -17.83
N VAL A 173 17.91 -17.82 -17.46
CA VAL A 173 17.85 -16.65 -18.38
C VAL A 173 18.01 -15.31 -17.64
N ALA A 174 19.08 -14.55 -17.94
CA ALA A 174 19.38 -13.27 -17.29
C ALA A 174 18.33 -12.16 -17.56
N GLN A 175 17.72 -12.12 -18.74
CA GLN A 175 16.72 -11.10 -19.10
C GLN A 175 15.45 -11.22 -18.23
N THR A 176 15.01 -12.45 -17.94
CA THR A 176 13.86 -12.73 -17.07
C THR A 176 14.05 -12.23 -15.64
N VAL A 177 15.29 -12.24 -15.13
CA VAL A 177 15.59 -11.72 -13.79
C VAL A 177 15.39 -10.20 -13.75
N ASN A 178 15.83 -9.48 -14.80
CA ASN A 178 15.61 -8.03 -14.89
C ASN A 178 14.11 -7.69 -14.94
N ASP A 179 13.32 -8.44 -15.71
CA ASP A 179 11.87 -8.25 -15.78
C ASP A 179 11.20 -8.48 -14.42
N ILE A 180 11.66 -9.49 -13.66
CA ILE A 180 11.18 -9.75 -12.30
C ILE A 180 11.58 -8.61 -11.35
N HIS A 181 12.80 -8.07 -11.44
CA HIS A 181 13.23 -6.94 -10.61
C HIS A 181 12.43 -5.66 -10.91
N GLN A 182 12.10 -5.39 -12.18
CA GLN A 182 11.21 -4.29 -12.53
C GLN A 182 9.82 -4.49 -11.93
N LEU A 183 9.29 -5.72 -12.03
CA LEU A 183 8.01 -6.08 -11.45
C LEU A 183 8.00 -5.94 -9.92
N GLN A 184 9.11 -6.27 -9.24
CA GLN A 184 9.27 -6.06 -7.80
C GLN A 184 9.12 -4.59 -7.43
N GLY A 185 9.86 -3.70 -8.11
CA GLY A 185 9.75 -2.25 -7.87
C GLY A 185 8.33 -1.73 -8.09
N MET A 186 7.62 -2.24 -9.10
CA MET A 186 6.22 -1.91 -9.33
C MET A 186 5.31 -2.42 -8.20
N ALA A 187 5.46 -3.67 -7.78
CA ALA A 187 4.65 -4.27 -6.72
C ALA A 187 4.89 -3.59 -5.36
N GLU A 188 6.13 -3.21 -5.06
CA GLU A 188 6.49 -2.45 -3.86
C GLU A 188 5.83 -1.08 -3.88
N LEU A 189 5.94 -0.32 -4.98
CA LEU A 189 5.29 0.98 -5.12
C LEU A 189 3.77 0.89 -4.84
N ARG A 190 3.12 -0.15 -5.37
CA ARG A 190 1.68 -0.41 -5.13
C ARG A 190 1.37 -0.85 -3.70
N GLY A 191 2.27 -1.59 -3.08
CA GLY A 191 2.20 -1.94 -1.67
C GLY A 191 2.28 -0.73 -0.74
N PHE A 192 2.59 0.47 -1.27
CA PHE A 192 2.52 1.74 -0.57
C PHE A 192 1.39 2.66 -1.03
N ASP A 193 0.68 2.37 -2.13
CA ASP A 193 -0.43 3.23 -2.61
C ASP A 193 -1.43 3.54 -1.49
N PHE A 194 -1.76 4.82 -1.29
CA PHE A 194 -2.64 5.23 -0.21
C PHE A 194 -4.11 5.04 -0.62
N PRO A 195 -4.91 4.27 0.15
CA PRO A 195 -6.30 4.05 -0.19
C PRO A 195 -7.12 5.33 0.03
N GLN A 196 -8.15 5.52 -0.80
CA GLN A 196 -9.12 6.59 -0.54
C GLN A 196 -9.92 6.24 0.71
N LEU A 197 -9.86 7.09 1.75
CA LEU A 197 -10.57 6.86 3.00
C LEU A 197 -12.07 7.11 2.81
N GLY A 198 -12.88 6.08 3.02
CA GLY A 198 -14.35 6.13 3.00
C GLY A 198 -14.99 6.34 4.38
N PRO A 199 -16.32 6.18 4.51
CA PRO A 199 -16.98 6.03 5.83
C PRO A 199 -16.40 4.82 6.58
N LEU A 200 -16.79 4.61 7.85
CA LEU A 200 -16.32 3.47 8.68
C LEU A 200 -16.67 2.13 8.02
N THR A 201 -15.80 1.67 7.12
CA THR A 201 -15.82 0.39 6.45
C THR A 201 -14.58 -0.40 6.87
N PRO A 202 -14.52 -1.72 6.66
CA PRO A 202 -13.33 -2.51 7.00
C PRO A 202 -12.02 -2.01 6.35
N GLU A 203 -12.10 -1.25 5.25
CA GLU A 203 -10.97 -0.58 4.60
C GLU A 203 -10.36 0.53 5.46
N PHE A 204 -11.15 1.13 6.36
CA PHE A 204 -10.70 2.24 7.17
C PHE A 204 -9.64 1.82 8.21
N PRO A 205 -9.86 0.80 9.08
CA PRO A 205 -8.80 0.30 9.97
C PRO A 205 -7.54 -0.19 9.23
N ARG A 206 -7.70 -0.78 8.04
CA ARG A 206 -6.58 -1.28 7.21
C ARG A 206 -5.60 -0.20 6.78
N SER A 207 -6.12 1.01 6.58
CA SER A 207 -5.33 2.17 6.16
C SER A 207 -4.61 2.89 7.29
N LEU A 208 -4.96 2.62 8.56
CA LEU A 208 -4.42 3.33 9.72
C LEU A 208 -2.89 3.22 9.85
N PRO A 209 -2.25 2.05 9.68
CA PRO A 209 -0.79 1.96 9.73
C PRO A 209 -0.12 2.83 8.66
N LEU A 210 -0.68 2.85 7.46
CA LEU A 210 -0.17 3.67 6.36
C LEU A 210 -0.40 5.17 6.62
N LEU A 211 -1.52 5.53 7.25
CA LEU A 211 -1.81 6.91 7.65
C LEU A 211 -0.87 7.39 8.78
N TYR A 212 -0.53 6.54 9.75
CA TYR A 212 0.46 6.87 10.76
C TYR A 212 1.84 7.06 10.15
N ARG A 213 2.24 6.18 9.23
CA ARG A 213 3.48 6.37 8.47
C ARG A 213 3.46 7.67 7.66
N LEU A 214 2.35 7.98 7.00
CA LEU A 214 2.21 9.21 6.22
C LEU A 214 2.35 10.46 7.08
N ILE A 215 1.80 10.45 8.30
CA ILE A 215 1.99 11.53 9.29
C ILE A 215 3.48 11.67 9.62
N ASP A 216 4.14 10.55 9.92
CA ASP A 216 5.55 10.52 10.32
C ASP A 216 6.46 11.04 9.19
N ASP A 217 6.32 10.49 7.99
CA ASP A 217 7.09 10.86 6.80
C ASP A 217 6.82 12.34 6.42
N THR A 218 5.60 12.85 6.63
CA THR A 218 5.29 14.28 6.42
C THR A 218 6.08 15.15 7.39
N VAL A 219 6.11 14.81 8.68
CA VAL A 219 6.87 15.60 9.67
C VAL A 219 8.36 15.59 9.33
N GLU A 220 8.91 14.43 8.95
CA GLU A 220 10.29 14.29 8.53
C GLU A 220 10.60 15.17 7.29
N ARG A 221 9.75 15.13 6.26
CA ARG A 221 9.91 15.96 5.06
C ARG A 221 9.79 17.46 5.35
N LEU A 222 8.95 17.86 6.30
CA LEU A 222 8.87 19.27 6.74
C LEU A 222 10.15 19.71 7.47
N ILE A 223 10.78 18.82 8.23
CA ILE A 223 12.08 19.07 8.87
C ILE A 223 13.18 19.20 7.82
N GLU A 224 13.20 18.32 6.82
CA GLU A 224 14.13 18.40 5.68
C GLU A 224 14.00 19.72 4.92
N ARG A 225 12.77 20.24 4.79
CA ARG A 225 12.48 21.56 4.20
C ARG A 225 12.76 22.75 5.13
N SER A 226 13.28 22.52 6.34
CA SER A 226 13.50 23.54 7.38
C SER A 226 12.24 24.30 7.79
N LEU A 227 11.05 23.72 7.57
CA LEU A 227 9.76 24.29 7.99
C LEU A 227 9.36 23.83 9.39
N ALA A 228 9.91 22.70 9.84
CA ALA A 228 9.62 22.13 11.14
C ALA A 228 10.89 21.71 11.88
N GLU A 229 10.80 21.60 13.19
CA GLU A 229 11.84 21.03 14.04
C GLU A 229 11.19 20.18 15.15
N ILE A 230 11.94 19.20 15.66
CA ILE A 230 11.54 18.40 16.83
C ILE A 230 12.41 18.85 18.01
N PRO A 231 11.89 19.69 18.93
CA PRO A 231 12.64 20.09 20.10
C PRO A 231 13.07 18.89 20.97
N GLY A 232 14.38 18.75 21.18
CA GLY A 232 14.97 17.89 22.21
C GLY A 232 14.73 16.38 22.09
N GLY A 233 14.37 15.86 20.91
CA GLY A 233 14.13 14.41 20.70
C GLY A 233 12.94 13.83 21.48
N ALA A 234 12.08 14.68 22.05
CA ALA A 234 11.06 14.30 23.02
C ALA A 234 9.64 14.13 22.43
N TYR A 235 9.38 14.65 21.23
CA TYR A 235 8.06 14.51 20.61
C TYR A 235 7.90 13.16 19.91
N ARG A 236 7.61 12.15 20.73
CA ARG A 236 7.15 10.84 20.26
C ARG A 236 5.72 10.93 19.74
N PRO A 237 5.31 10.06 18.80
CA PRO A 237 3.90 9.91 18.43
C PRO A 237 3.07 9.75 19.70
N THR A 238 2.11 10.66 19.87
CA THR A 238 1.24 10.70 21.04
C THR A 238 -0.11 10.11 20.67
N VAL A 239 -0.42 8.96 21.26
CA VAL A 239 -1.71 8.29 21.09
C VAL A 239 -2.55 8.52 22.34
N HIS A 240 -3.74 9.07 22.15
CA HIS A 240 -4.72 9.31 23.19
C HIS A 240 -6.10 8.87 22.69
N ARG A 241 -7.05 8.59 23.60
CA ARG A 241 -8.42 8.19 23.23
C ARG A 241 -9.13 9.15 22.26
N ALA A 242 -8.68 10.39 22.19
CA ALA A 242 -9.28 11.45 21.37
C ALA A 242 -8.45 11.81 20.12
N TYR A 243 -7.19 11.39 20.02
CA TYR A 243 -6.31 11.76 18.91
C TYR A 243 -5.05 10.89 18.82
N SER A 244 -4.43 10.84 17.64
CA SER A 244 -3.10 10.28 17.40
C SER A 244 -2.30 11.29 16.58
N VAL A 245 -1.25 11.89 17.17
CA VAL A 245 -0.55 13.04 16.57
C VAL A 245 0.97 12.96 16.72
N ARG A 246 1.67 13.62 15.79
CA ARG A 246 3.08 13.98 15.87
C ARG A 246 3.20 15.48 16.13
N TYR A 247 3.85 15.83 17.24
CA TYR A 247 4.12 17.22 17.60
C TYR A 247 5.43 17.71 16.98
N MET A 248 5.47 18.99 16.65
CA MET A 248 6.62 19.69 16.10
C MET A 248 6.56 21.17 16.49
N THR A 249 7.68 21.87 16.40
CA THR A 249 7.65 23.32 16.20
C THR A 249 7.61 23.57 14.70
N PHE A 250 6.72 24.44 14.23
CA PHE A 250 6.55 24.75 12.80
C PHE A 250 6.70 26.24 12.57
N CYS A 251 7.66 26.67 11.73
CA CYS A 251 7.98 28.09 11.51
C CYS A 251 8.06 28.89 12.82
N GLY A 252 8.78 28.36 13.82
CA GLY A 252 8.90 28.94 15.17
C GLY A 252 7.65 28.80 16.07
N VAL A 253 6.50 28.37 15.55
CA VAL A 253 5.28 28.14 16.31
C VAL A 253 5.36 26.82 17.07
N LYS A 254 5.57 26.92 18.38
CA LYS A 254 5.62 25.76 19.30
C LYS A 254 4.26 25.08 19.43
N SER A 255 4.30 23.81 19.84
CA SER A 255 3.10 22.99 20.07
C SER A 255 2.23 22.80 18.83
N SER A 256 2.86 22.86 17.64
CA SER A 256 2.22 22.50 16.39
C SER A 256 2.14 20.99 16.27
N SER A 257 1.18 20.45 15.52
CA SER A 257 1.08 19.00 15.35
C SER A 257 0.37 18.60 14.08
N LEU A 258 0.65 17.38 13.62
CA LEU A 258 -0.05 16.73 12.52
C LEU A 258 -0.61 15.40 13.01
N GLY A 259 -1.88 15.14 12.74
CA GLY A 259 -2.42 13.81 12.97
C GLY A 259 -3.94 13.71 12.94
N ILE A 260 -4.43 12.62 13.52
CA ILE A 260 -5.85 12.27 13.55
C ILE A 260 -6.47 12.82 14.83
N TYR A 261 -7.54 13.60 14.70
CA TYR A 261 -8.34 14.09 15.82
C TYR A 261 -9.76 13.55 15.71
N PHE A 262 -10.09 12.53 16.50
CA PHE A 262 -11.38 11.82 16.38
C PHE A 262 -12.59 12.71 16.69
N ARG A 263 -12.43 13.67 17.62
CA ARG A 263 -13.49 14.65 17.94
C ARG A 263 -13.77 15.60 16.77
N ASP A 264 -12.71 16.14 16.18
CA ASP A 264 -12.82 17.13 15.12
C ASP A 264 -13.25 16.46 13.81
N TRP A 265 -12.79 15.23 13.56
CA TRP A 265 -13.29 14.40 12.49
C TRP A 265 -14.80 14.10 12.60
N ARG A 266 -15.31 13.83 13.80
CA ARG A 266 -16.76 13.66 14.03
C ARG A 266 -17.55 14.91 13.69
N THR A 267 -16.99 16.10 13.91
CA THR A 267 -17.72 17.37 13.84
C THR A 267 -17.69 17.96 12.44
N TYR A 268 -16.56 17.82 11.74
CA TYR A 268 -16.27 18.52 10.49
C TYR A 268 -16.17 17.59 9.27
N HIS A 269 -16.69 16.36 9.38
CA HIS A 269 -16.87 15.27 8.39
C HIS A 269 -16.01 15.26 7.09
N HIS A 270 -15.55 14.07 6.70
CA HIS A 270 -14.78 13.73 5.47
C HIS A 270 -13.24 13.90 5.51
N LYS A 271 -12.65 14.39 6.61
CA LYS A 271 -11.18 14.57 6.68
C LYS A 271 -10.61 14.06 8.02
N PRO A 272 -9.86 12.95 8.02
CA PRO A 272 -9.26 12.42 9.24
C PRO A 272 -8.02 13.20 9.70
N LEU A 273 -7.33 13.86 8.78
CA LEU A 273 -6.02 14.45 9.01
C LEU A 273 -6.13 15.95 9.26
N TRP A 274 -5.51 16.40 10.34
CA TRP A 274 -5.55 17.78 10.79
C TRP A 274 -4.14 18.25 11.10
N PHE A 275 -3.83 19.46 10.65
CA PHE A 275 -2.66 20.21 11.07
C PHE A 275 -3.08 21.26 12.10
N THR A 276 -2.41 21.30 13.25
CA THR A 276 -2.76 22.20 14.34
C THR A 276 -1.67 23.21 14.62
N LEU A 277 -2.06 24.47 14.81
CA LEU A 277 -1.16 25.56 15.19
C LEU A 277 -1.66 26.23 16.47
N HIS A 278 -0.72 26.68 17.31
CA HIS A 278 -1.05 27.47 18.48
C HIS A 278 -1.20 28.95 18.11
N HIS A 279 -2.41 29.50 18.22
CA HIS A 279 -2.71 30.85 17.67
C HIS A 279 -1.91 31.98 18.33
N TYR A 280 -1.47 31.83 19.58
CA TYR A 280 -0.63 32.84 20.25
C TYR A 280 0.76 32.99 19.62
N GLY A 281 1.18 32.05 18.76
CA GLY A 281 2.42 32.15 17.99
C GLY A 281 2.23 32.84 16.63
N LEU A 282 1.05 33.36 16.31
CA LEU A 282 0.69 33.89 15.00
C LEU A 282 0.23 35.35 15.08
N SER A 283 0.40 36.10 13.99
CA SER A 283 -0.19 37.43 13.84
C SER A 283 -1.70 37.31 13.54
N TRP A 284 -2.44 38.38 13.80
CA TRP A 284 -3.88 38.41 13.53
C TRP A 284 -4.21 38.26 12.04
N GLU A 285 -3.37 38.81 11.16
CA GLU A 285 -3.52 38.68 9.71
C GLU A 285 -3.39 37.22 9.26
N VAL A 286 -2.43 36.47 9.84
CA VAL A 286 -2.27 35.03 9.56
C VAL A 286 -3.46 34.24 10.07
N VAL A 287 -3.92 34.52 11.29
CA VAL A 287 -5.10 33.86 11.86
C VAL A 287 -6.33 34.09 10.99
N ASP A 288 -6.60 35.33 10.56
CA ASP A 288 -7.73 35.67 9.68
C ASP A 288 -7.61 35.00 8.30
N ALA A 289 -6.42 34.93 7.72
CA ALA A 289 -6.16 34.22 6.47
C ALA A 289 -6.46 32.71 6.58
N LEU A 290 -6.11 32.09 7.70
CA LEU A 290 -6.33 30.66 7.93
C LEU A 290 -7.81 30.29 8.05
N PHE A 291 -8.68 31.20 8.49
CA PHE A 291 -10.13 30.95 8.51
C PHE A 291 -10.78 30.98 7.13
N LYS A 292 -10.13 31.60 6.14
CA LYS A 292 -10.64 31.77 4.77
C LYS A 292 -10.24 30.60 3.86
N GLU A 293 -10.77 30.59 2.64
CA GLU A 293 -10.30 29.69 1.59
C GLU A 293 -8.81 29.93 1.30
N PRO A 294 -8.02 28.86 1.05
CA PRO A 294 -8.41 27.45 0.94
C PRO A 294 -8.34 26.65 2.27
N PHE A 295 -7.91 27.27 3.38
CA PHE A 295 -7.54 26.56 4.60
C PHE A 295 -8.74 26.20 5.47
N ARG A 296 -9.72 27.10 5.59
CA ARG A 296 -10.96 26.89 6.37
C ARG A 296 -10.68 26.35 7.79
N ALA A 297 -9.73 26.96 8.49
CA ALA A 297 -9.37 26.57 9.84
C ALA A 297 -10.56 26.70 10.80
N HIS A 298 -10.53 25.91 11.87
CA HIS A 298 -11.46 26.03 12.99
C HIS A 298 -10.68 26.26 14.28
N GLN A 299 -11.19 27.10 15.17
CA GLN A 299 -10.55 27.34 16.46
C GLN A 299 -11.19 26.48 17.56
N ASN A 300 -10.35 25.84 18.35
CA ASN A 300 -10.76 25.18 19.58
C ASN A 300 -9.78 25.51 20.70
N GLY A 301 -10.23 26.32 21.66
CA GLY A 301 -9.38 26.89 22.69
C GLY A 301 -8.25 27.70 22.08
N THR A 302 -7.01 27.32 22.40
CA THR A 302 -5.81 28.04 21.95
C THR A 302 -5.22 27.51 20.63
N HIS A 303 -5.88 26.55 19.98
CA HIS A 303 -5.35 25.93 18.77
C HIS A 303 -6.28 26.18 17.58
N LEU A 304 -5.66 26.41 16.43
CA LEU A 304 -6.29 26.38 15.12
C LEU A 304 -6.14 24.97 14.54
N TYR A 305 -7.22 24.44 13.99
CA TYR A 305 -7.30 23.11 13.38
C TYR A 305 -7.55 23.30 11.90
N ILE A 306 -6.55 22.96 11.10
CA ILE A 306 -6.54 23.16 9.66
C ILE A 306 -6.72 21.79 8.99
N PRO A 307 -7.80 21.58 8.24
CA PRO A 307 -8.06 20.30 7.57
C PRO A 307 -7.03 20.04 6.47
N VAL A 308 -6.37 18.89 6.53
CA VAL A 308 -5.45 18.42 5.48
C VAL A 308 -6.21 17.47 4.56
N HIS A 309 -6.18 17.76 3.24
CA HIS A 309 -6.87 16.94 2.26
C HIS A 309 -6.04 15.72 1.90
N LEU A 310 -6.64 14.54 2.08
CA LEU A 310 -6.11 13.28 1.60
C LEU A 310 -6.79 12.92 0.28
N HIS A 311 -5.97 12.61 -0.73
CA HIS A 311 -6.44 11.98 -1.95
C HIS A 311 -5.88 10.57 -2.04
N GLY A 312 -6.59 9.65 -2.71
CA GLY A 312 -6.05 8.33 -3.01
C GLY A 312 -5.05 8.43 -4.18
N GLY A 313 -4.02 7.59 -4.17
CA GLY A 313 -2.99 7.60 -5.22
C GLY A 313 -1.67 7.01 -4.76
N GLN A 314 -0.62 7.27 -5.54
CA GLN A 314 0.74 6.85 -5.19
C GLN A 314 1.20 7.53 -3.90
N TYR A 315 1.83 6.75 -3.01
CA TYR A 315 2.23 7.22 -1.68
C TYR A 315 3.00 8.55 -1.72
N GLU A 316 4.06 8.63 -2.52
CA GLU A 316 4.93 9.82 -2.57
C GLU A 316 4.19 11.05 -3.08
N ALA A 317 3.26 10.88 -4.03
CA ALA A 317 2.44 11.98 -4.52
C ALA A 317 1.46 12.50 -3.45
N VAL A 318 0.91 11.59 -2.63
CA VAL A 318 0.05 11.94 -1.50
C VAL A 318 0.87 12.65 -0.42
N LEU A 319 2.05 12.13 -0.08
CA LEU A 319 3.00 12.73 0.87
C LEU A 319 3.35 14.16 0.44
N GLU A 320 3.84 14.33 -0.79
CA GLU A 320 4.25 15.62 -1.32
C GLU A 320 3.09 16.62 -1.34
N SER A 321 1.88 16.19 -1.68
CA SER A 321 0.71 17.06 -1.63
C SER A 321 0.33 17.49 -0.22
N ILE A 322 0.51 16.65 0.79
CA ILE A 322 0.29 17.04 2.19
C ILE A 322 1.36 18.05 2.62
N VAL A 323 2.62 17.77 2.30
CA VAL A 323 3.74 18.67 2.59
C VAL A 323 3.52 20.02 1.92
N ASP A 324 3.06 20.07 0.67
CA ASP A 324 2.75 21.31 -0.04
C ASP A 324 1.55 22.05 0.55
N GLN A 325 0.50 21.34 0.98
CA GLN A 325 -0.63 21.95 1.69
C GLN A 325 -0.18 22.64 2.98
N ILE A 326 0.69 21.99 3.75
CA ILE A 326 1.25 22.56 4.99
C ILE A 326 2.27 23.66 4.66
N GLY A 327 3.07 23.52 3.61
CA GLY A 327 4.04 24.52 3.15
C GLY A 327 3.38 25.85 2.74
N ARG A 328 2.17 25.82 2.18
CA ARG A 328 1.39 27.06 1.93
C ARG A 328 1.04 27.80 3.22
N ILE A 329 0.92 27.10 4.34
CA ILE A 329 0.71 27.75 5.64
C ILE A 329 2.01 28.42 6.09
N ALA A 330 3.17 27.79 5.87
CA ALA A 330 4.46 28.42 6.16
C ALA A 330 4.62 29.76 5.42
N THR A 331 4.18 29.86 4.15
CA THR A 331 4.25 31.13 3.40
C THR A 331 3.40 32.26 3.98
N LEU A 332 2.38 31.94 4.79
CA LEU A 332 1.62 32.96 5.53
C LEU A 332 2.36 33.41 6.79
N ILE A 333 3.05 32.49 7.46
CA ILE A 333 3.76 32.75 8.73
C ILE A 333 5.07 33.51 8.47
N GLU A 334 5.81 33.10 7.43
CA GLU A 334 7.10 33.67 7.03
C GLU A 334 7.02 34.14 5.57
N PRO A 335 6.59 35.39 5.30
CA PRO A 335 6.38 35.87 3.94
C PRO A 335 7.65 35.94 3.06
N ASP A 336 8.85 35.77 3.63
CA ASP A 336 10.14 35.88 2.93
C ASP A 336 10.73 34.53 2.43
N LEU A 337 10.09 33.38 2.69
CA LEU A 337 10.50 32.09 2.12
C LEU A 337 9.91 31.89 0.71
N THR A 338 10.42 32.63 -0.28
CA THR A 338 10.22 32.26 -1.69
C THR A 338 10.87 30.89 -1.97
N PRO A 339 10.21 29.96 -2.69
CA PRO A 339 10.81 28.67 -3.04
C PRO A 339 11.98 28.91 -4.00
N VAL A 340 13.20 28.68 -3.52
CA VAL A 340 14.40 28.66 -4.35
C VAL A 340 14.35 27.40 -5.22
N TYR A 341 13.88 27.53 -6.45
CA TYR A 341 14.14 26.52 -7.48
C TYR A 341 15.60 26.66 -7.92
N PRO A 342 16.41 25.59 -7.94
CA PRO A 342 17.78 25.68 -8.43
C PRO A 342 17.76 25.96 -9.94
N CYS A 343 18.20 27.17 -10.31
CA CYS A 343 18.58 27.48 -11.69
C CYS A 343 19.72 26.54 -12.11
N LEU A 344 19.50 25.77 -13.17
CA LEU A 344 20.56 25.11 -13.92
C LEU A 344 21.53 26.18 -14.45
N SER A 345 22.66 26.33 -13.79
CA SER A 345 23.79 27.11 -14.27
C SER A 345 24.51 26.32 -15.37
N ILE A 346 24.15 26.60 -16.63
CA ILE A 346 25.07 26.37 -17.74
C ILE A 346 26.08 27.53 -17.70
N GLY A 347 27.14 27.34 -16.91
CA GLY A 347 28.26 28.26 -16.83
C GLY A 347 29.31 27.93 -17.88
N THR A 348 29.17 28.51 -19.08
CA THR A 348 30.31 28.77 -19.95
C THR A 348 31.01 30.04 -19.47
N SER A 349 32.28 29.97 -19.10
CA SER A 349 33.13 31.17 -19.06
C SER A 349 34.56 30.82 -19.47
N GLY A 350 34.90 31.25 -20.68
CA GLY A 350 36.27 31.52 -21.09
C GLY A 350 36.64 32.97 -20.79
N GLY A 351 37.94 33.19 -20.54
CA GLY A 351 38.68 34.37 -21.00
C GLY A 351 38.59 35.68 -20.20
N CYS A 352 39.59 35.90 -19.34
CA CYS A 352 40.55 37.04 -19.23
C CYS A 352 40.22 38.45 -19.82
N PRO A 353 40.97 39.51 -19.45
CA PRO A 353 41.82 39.72 -18.25
C PRO A 353 41.65 41.12 -17.61
N THR A 354 42.31 41.26 -16.47
CA THR A 354 42.50 42.44 -15.63
C THR A 354 43.20 43.61 -16.34
N GLY A 355 42.68 44.81 -16.12
CA GLY A 355 43.36 46.10 -16.17
C GLY A 355 42.96 46.91 -14.95
#